data_AF-A0A661TUT4-F1
#
_entry.id   AF-A0A661TUT4-F1
#
_cell.length_a   1.000
_cell.length_b   1.000
_cell.length_c   1.000
_cell.angle_alpha   90.00
_cell.angle_beta   90.00
_cell.angle_gamma   90.00
#
_symmetry.space_group_name_H-M   'P 1'
#
loop_
_entity.id
_entity.type
_entity.pdbx_description
1 polymer ?
#
loop_
_entity_poly.entity_id
_entity_poly.type
_entity_poly.pdbx_seq_one_letter_code
_entity_poly.pdbx_strand_id
1 'polypeptide(L)'
;EAKDAQAFNDGRIIEITRLLKTLVIVENGNTTDKVGMGSRITVESNGKTREFTIVSFYEADPLEGKISNESPLGQAFLDKNKNDIVTAQTPKGEVKYKILKIE
;
A
#
# COMPACT_ATOMS: atom_id res chain seq x y z
N GLU A 1 13.68 -24.76 27.35
CA GLU A 1 13.37 -25.02 25.92
C GLU A 1 11.89 -25.23 25.63
N ALA A 2 11.25 -26.34 26.01
CA ALA A 2 9.83 -26.57 25.67
C ALA A 2 8.88 -25.51 26.26
N LYS A 3 9.08 -25.10 27.52
CA LYS A 3 8.30 -24.02 28.16
C LYS A 3 8.57 -22.65 27.54
N ASP A 4 9.80 -22.38 27.11
CA ASP A 4 10.18 -21.08 26.52
C ASP A 4 9.63 -20.94 25.10
N ALA A 5 9.69 -22.02 24.31
CA ALA A 5 9.05 -22.10 23.00
C ALA A 5 7.51 -21.98 23.10
N GLN A 6 6.91 -22.58 24.14
CA GLN A 6 5.49 -22.45 24.41
C GLN A 6 5.13 -20.99 24.74
N ALA A 7 5.86 -20.34 25.65
CA ALA A 7 5.62 -18.94 26.01
C ALA A 7 5.80 -17.98 24.82
N PHE A 8 6.77 -18.24 23.95
CA PHE A 8 6.97 -17.47 22.72
C PHE A 8 5.80 -17.60 21.76
N ASN A 9 5.32 -18.84 21.53
CA ASN A 9 4.15 -19.09 20.68
C ASN A 9 2.89 -18.44 21.24
N ASP A 10 2.64 -18.56 22.55
CA ASP A 10 1.48 -17.93 23.20
C ASP A 10 1.53 -16.40 23.06
N GLY A 11 2.71 -15.80 23.17
CA GLY A 11 2.92 -14.37 22.90
C GLY A 11 2.55 -13.98 21.47
N ARG A 12 2.98 -14.77 20.48
CA ARG A 12 2.63 -14.55 19.05
C ARG A 12 1.13 -14.71 18.81
N ILE A 13 0.48 -15.67 19.46
CA ILE A 13 -0.97 -15.86 19.37
C ILE A 13 -1.71 -14.63 19.89
N ILE A 14 -1.30 -14.09 21.04
CA ILE A 14 -1.92 -12.88 21.63
C ILE A 14 -1.75 -11.67 20.70
N GLU A 15 -0.55 -11.48 20.16
CA GLU A 15 -0.24 -10.38 19.23
C GLU A 15 -1.11 -10.43 17.97
N ILE A 16 -1.16 -11.59 17.30
CA ILE A 16 -1.96 -11.78 16.08
C ILE A 16 -3.45 -11.61 16.38
N THR A 17 -3.93 -12.14 17.51
CA THR A 17 -5.35 -12.00 17.93
C THR A 17 -5.72 -10.53 18.15
N ARG A 18 -4.81 -9.72 18.71
CA ARG A 18 -5.04 -8.29 18.92
C ARG A 18 -5.10 -7.52 17.60
N LEU A 19 -4.21 -7.84 16.66
CA LEU A 19 -4.23 -7.26 15.30
C LEU A 19 -5.56 -7.56 14.60
N LEU A 20 -5.99 -8.83 14.59
CA LEU A 20 -7.26 -9.25 13.97
C LEU A 20 -8.47 -8.55 14.58
N LYS A 21 -8.51 -8.35 15.91
CA LYS A 21 -9.62 -7.67 16.59
C LYS A 21 -9.75 -6.19 16.24
N THR A 22 -8.67 -5.55 15.81
CA THR A 22 -8.63 -4.10 15.53
C THR A 22 -8.71 -3.81 14.04
N LEU A 23 -8.73 -4.85 13.21
CA LEU A 23 -8.69 -4.71 11.76
C LEU A 23 -10.05 -4.25 11.24
N VAL A 24 -10.06 -3.13 10.54
CA VAL A 24 -11.23 -2.63 9.82
C VAL A 24 -11.09 -3.09 8.37
N ILE A 25 -12.05 -3.87 7.89
CA ILE A 25 -12.11 -4.27 6.48
C ILE A 25 -12.55 -3.04 5.70
N VAL A 26 -11.67 -2.53 4.84
CA VAL A 26 -12.05 -1.50 3.87
C VAL A 26 -12.58 -2.23 2.65
N GLU A 27 -13.90 -2.21 2.46
CA GLU A 27 -14.50 -2.63 1.19
C GLU A 27 -14.13 -1.61 0.12
N ASN A 28 -13.53 -2.07 -0.97
CA ASN A 28 -13.24 -1.26 -2.14
C ASN A 28 -14.57 -0.80 -2.76
N GLY A 29 -15.10 0.33 -2.29
CA GLY A 29 -16.19 1.03 -2.94
C GLY A 29 -15.77 1.34 -4.37
N ASN A 30 -16.58 0.94 -5.35
CA ASN A 30 -16.34 1.00 -6.79
C ASN A 30 -16.20 2.44 -7.35
N THR A 31 -15.29 3.25 -6.82
CA THR A 31 -14.93 4.56 -7.39
C THR A 31 -13.62 4.39 -8.15
N THR A 32 -13.71 3.92 -9.39
CA THR A 32 -12.58 3.77 -10.32
C THR A 32 -11.93 5.10 -10.72
N ASP A 33 -12.46 6.22 -10.23
CA ASP A 33 -12.00 7.54 -10.61
C ASP A 33 -10.94 8.09 -9.65
N LYS A 34 -10.88 7.58 -8.40
CA LYS A 34 -10.04 8.11 -7.34
C LYS A 34 -9.25 7.00 -6.64
N VAL A 35 -7.96 7.23 -6.42
CA VAL A 35 -7.08 6.28 -5.74
C VAL A 35 -7.38 6.26 -4.24
N GLY A 36 -7.82 5.10 -3.76
CA GLY A 36 -8.07 4.83 -2.35
C GLY A 36 -7.21 3.69 -1.81
N MET A 37 -7.48 3.31 -0.56
CA MET A 37 -6.92 2.10 0.02
C MET A 37 -7.46 0.88 -0.74
N GLY A 38 -6.59 -0.07 -1.06
CA GLY A 38 -6.91 -1.26 -1.85
C GLY A 38 -6.92 -1.05 -3.37
N SER A 39 -6.83 0.20 -3.86
CA SER A 39 -6.81 0.49 -5.29
C SER A 39 -5.52 0.00 -5.94
N ARG A 40 -5.66 -0.60 -7.12
CA ARG A 40 -4.54 -0.93 -8.01
C ARG A 40 -4.43 0.14 -9.09
N ILE A 41 -3.26 0.75 -9.19
CA ILE A 41 -2.99 1.85 -10.11
C ILE A 41 -1.92 1.46 -11.12
N THR A 42 -2.14 1.84 -12.37
CA THR A 42 -1.09 1.79 -13.40
C THR A 42 -0.57 3.21 -13.59
N VAL A 43 0.73 3.41 -13.41
CA VAL A 43 1.39 4.70 -13.55
C VAL A 43 2.48 4.67 -14.61
N GLU A 44 2.69 5.79 -15.29
CA GLU A 44 3.81 5.99 -16.21
C GLU A 44 4.82 6.97 -15.62
N SER A 45 6.10 6.61 -15.71
CA SER A 45 7.20 7.52 -15.40
C SER A 45 8.36 7.28 -16.36
N ASN A 46 8.89 8.36 -16.95
CA ASN A 46 10.02 8.31 -17.90
C ASN A 46 9.83 7.28 -19.04
N GLY A 47 8.62 7.18 -19.59
CA GLY A 47 8.27 6.25 -20.67
C GLY A 47 8.16 4.78 -20.25
N LYS A 48 8.18 4.48 -18.95
CA LYS A 48 7.95 3.13 -18.41
C LYS A 48 6.68 3.10 -17.60
N THR A 49 5.84 2.10 -17.85
CA THR A 49 4.66 1.80 -17.04
C THR A 49 5.02 0.90 -15.87
N ARG A 50 4.36 1.13 -14.73
CA ARG A 50 4.46 0.31 -13.51
C ARG A 50 3.10 0.19 -12.88
N GLU A 51 2.87 -0.92 -12.19
CA GLU A 51 1.65 -1.13 -11.41
C GLU A 51 1.97 -1.10 -9.93
N PHE A 52 1.09 -0.45 -9.17
CA PHE A 52 1.16 -0.39 -7.72
C PHE A 52 -0.19 -0.68 -7.11
N THR A 53 -0.21 -1.29 -5.93
CA THR A 53 -1.41 -1.43 -5.12
C THR A 53 -1.23 -0.66 -3.84
N ILE A 54 -2.17 0.24 -3.52
CA ILE A 54 -2.12 1.00 -2.27
C ILE A 54 -2.67 0.12 -1.16
N VAL A 55 -1.82 -0.21 -0.19
CA VAL A 55 -2.16 -1.11 0.92
C VAL A 55 -1.84 -0.47 2.25
N SER A 56 -2.24 -1.12 3.34
CA SER A 56 -1.85 -0.69 4.69
C SER A 56 -0.35 -0.93 4.93
N PHE A 57 0.21 -0.27 5.94
CA PHE A 57 1.61 -0.47 6.34
C PHE A 57 1.98 -1.95 6.58
N TYR A 58 1.06 -2.72 7.17
CA TYR A 58 1.30 -4.13 7.53
C TYR A 58 1.34 -5.08 6.32
N GLU A 59 0.85 -4.65 5.17
CA GLU A 59 0.75 -5.46 3.94
C GLU A 59 1.72 -5.00 2.85
N ALA A 60 2.50 -3.97 3.14
CA ALA A 60 3.38 -3.33 2.18
C ALA A 60 4.54 -4.26 1.78
N ASP A 61 4.70 -4.42 0.48
CA ASP A 61 5.77 -5.18 -0.15
C ASP A 61 6.17 -4.46 -1.45
N PRO A 62 7.19 -3.61 -1.42
CA PRO A 62 7.63 -2.86 -2.59
C PRO A 62 8.12 -3.74 -3.75
N LEU A 63 8.54 -4.99 -3.50
CA LEU A 63 8.98 -5.91 -4.55
C LEU A 63 7.79 -6.41 -5.38
N GLU A 64 6.67 -6.65 -4.72
CA GLU A 64 5.41 -7.05 -5.33
C GLU A 64 4.55 -5.84 -5.77
N GLY A 65 5.09 -4.62 -5.70
CA GLY A 65 4.39 -3.39 -6.05
C GLY A 65 3.30 -2.99 -5.05
N LYS A 66 3.28 -3.56 -3.85
CA LYS A 66 2.38 -3.18 -2.74
C LYS A 66 2.98 -2.01 -1.96
N ILE A 67 2.38 -0.84 -2.08
CA ILE A 67 2.90 0.40 -1.53
C ILE A 67 2.05 0.80 -0.32
N SER A 68 2.72 1.03 0.82
CA SER A 68 2.05 1.53 2.03
C SER A 68 1.43 2.89 1.77
N ASN A 69 0.20 3.08 2.23
CA ASN A 69 -0.50 4.36 2.31
C ASN A 69 0.26 5.40 3.14
N GLU A 70 1.15 5.00 4.04
CA GLU A 70 1.99 5.90 4.86
C GLU A 70 3.32 6.27 4.19
N SER A 71 3.67 5.63 3.06
CA SER A 71 4.91 5.93 2.34
C SER A 71 4.82 7.23 1.54
N PRO A 72 5.95 7.90 1.22
CA PRO A 72 5.95 9.10 0.38
C PRO A 72 5.27 8.88 -0.99
N LEU A 73 5.43 7.67 -1.54
CA LEU A 73 4.81 7.29 -2.81
C LEU A 73 3.29 7.08 -2.66
N GLY A 74 2.87 6.37 -1.60
CA GLY A 74 1.46 6.13 -1.30
C GLY A 74 0.69 7.41 -1.02
N GLN A 75 1.26 8.32 -0.21
CA GLN A 75 0.70 9.64 0.06
C GLN A 75 0.59 10.50 -1.21
N ALA A 76 1.54 10.38 -2.13
CA ALA A 76 1.48 11.12 -3.40
C ALA A 76 0.35 10.64 -4.31
N PHE A 77 -0.01 9.35 -4.25
CA PHE A 77 -1.09 8.77 -5.05
C PHE A 77 -2.46 8.84 -4.40
N LEU A 78 -2.54 8.81 -3.07
CA LEU A 78 -3.79 8.89 -2.34
C LEU A 78 -4.61 10.10 -2.77
N ASP A 79 -5.91 9.87 -2.92
CA ASP A 79 -6.91 10.84 -3.33
C ASP A 79 -6.74 11.46 -4.72
N LYS A 80 -5.85 10.91 -5.56
CA LYS A 80 -5.63 11.37 -6.94
C LYS A 80 -6.55 10.68 -7.91
N ASN A 81 -6.78 11.31 -9.06
CA ASN A 81 -7.66 10.78 -10.08
C ASN A 81 -6.89 10.22 -11.28
N LYS A 82 -7.61 9.49 -12.13
CA LYS A 82 -7.08 9.06 -13.43
C LYS A 82 -6.62 10.27 -14.24
N ASN A 83 -5.46 10.15 -14.88
CA ASN A 83 -4.72 11.17 -15.63
C ASN A 83 -4.01 12.25 -14.81
N ASP A 84 -4.11 12.24 -13.48
CA ASP A 84 -3.35 13.16 -12.65
C ASP A 84 -1.84 12.88 -12.75
N ILE A 85 -1.06 13.96 -12.71
CA ILE A 85 0.39 13.91 -12.61
C ILE A 85 0.76 14.22 -11.17
N VAL A 86 1.40 13.26 -10.51
CA VAL A 86 1.89 13.39 -9.15
C VAL A 86 3.40 13.41 -9.16
N THR A 87 3.96 14.06 -8.16
CA THR A 87 5.40 14.13 -7.98
C THR A 87 5.74 13.50 -6.64
N ALA A 88 6.56 12.45 -6.66
CA ALA A 88 6.93 11.71 -5.46
C ALA A 88 8.44 11.82 -5.23
N GLN A 89 8.81 12.04 -3.97
CA GLN A 89 10.20 12.02 -3.56
C GLN A 89 10.65 10.58 -3.37
N THR A 90 11.64 10.17 -4.14
CA THR A 90 12.32 8.88 -3.99
C THR A 90 13.75 9.13 -3.50
N PRO A 91 14.42 8.13 -2.90
CA PRO A 91 15.83 8.26 -2.52
C PRO A 91 16.77 8.63 -3.67
N LYS A 92 16.34 8.42 -4.93
CA LYS A 92 17.10 8.76 -6.14
C LYS A 92 16.74 10.12 -6.72
N GLY A 93 15.91 10.90 -6.04
CA GLY A 93 15.42 12.20 -6.47
C GLY A 93 13.92 12.23 -6.73
N GLU A 94 13.48 13.38 -7.22
CA GLU A 94 12.07 13.66 -7.51
C GLU A 94 11.63 12.96 -8.81
N VAL A 95 10.58 12.17 -8.74
CA VAL A 95 10.06 11.41 -9.89
C VAL A 95 8.61 11.79 -10.13
N LYS A 96 8.30 12.16 -11.38
CA LYS A 96 6.94 12.41 -11.84
C LYS A 96 6.28 11.12 -12.30
N TYR A 97 5.05 10.92 -11.88
CA TYR A 97 4.21 9.78 -12.24
C TYR A 97 2.89 10.29 -12.80
N LYS A 98 2.46 9.74 -13.94
CA LYS A 98 1.12 9.96 -14.49
C LYS A 98 0.25 8.74 -14.22
N ILE A 99 -0.90 8.93 -13.59
CA ILE A 99 -1.84 7.83 -13.31
C ILE A 99 -2.61 7.52 -14.61
N LEU A 100 -2.41 6.34 -15.18
CA LEU A 100 -3.07 5.92 -16.42
C LEU A 100 -4.39 5.18 -16.16
N LYS A 101 -4.43 4.39 -15.09
CA LYS A 101 -5.56 3.52 -14.74
C LYS A 101 -5.66 3.37 -13.22
N ILE A 102 -6.88 3.24 -12.72
CA ILE A 102 -7.22 2.91 -11.34
C ILE A 102 -8.24 1.76 -11.42
N GLU A 103 -8.01 0.72 -10.64
CA GLU A 103 -8.84 -0.48 -10.48
C GLU A 103 -9.17 -0.72 -9.01
#